data_AF-A0AB34PMI7-F1
#
_entry.id   AF-A0AB34PMI7-F1
#
_cell.length_a   1.000
_cell.length_b   1.000
_cell.length_c   1.000
_cell.angle_alpha   90.00
_cell.angle_beta   90.00
_cell.angle_gamma   90.00
#
_symmetry.space_group_name_H-M   'P 1'
#
loop_
_entity.id
_entity.type
_entity.pdbx_description
1 polymer ?
#
loop_
_entity_poly.entity_id
_entity_poly.type
_entity_poly.pdbx_seq_one_letter_code
_entity_poly.pdbx_strand_id
1 'polypeptide(L)'
;YIPGLYVSFTFMSYIKRKYEAWWQKYNYILSTGLNAGIAFSSIIIFFAVMYHAKDINWWGNTVMYEGMDGSMTGWLNATVDAPDGYFGPRIGHFP
;
A
#
# COMPACT_ATOMS: atom_id res chain seq x y z
N TYR A 1 -6.14 -0.80 3.14
CA TYR A 1 -5.69 0.54 3.59
C TYR A 1 -5.92 0.81 5.09
N ILE A 2 -5.95 -0.22 5.94
CA ILE A 2 -6.25 -0.08 7.37
C ILE A 2 -5.05 0.35 8.26
N PRO A 3 -3.76 0.02 7.95
CA PRO A 3 -2.67 0.26 8.90
C PRO A 3 -2.37 1.75 9.12
N GLY A 4 -2.45 2.59 8.08
CA GLY A 4 -2.26 4.04 8.22
C GLY A 4 -3.30 4.66 9.16
N LEU A 5 -4.54 4.15 9.12
CA LEU A 5 -5.64 4.62 9.96
C LEU A 5 -5.37 4.37 11.44
N TYR A 6 -4.84 3.20 11.80
CA TYR A 6 -4.45 2.88 13.18
C TYR A 6 -3.33 3.77 13.70
N VAL A 7 -2.30 4.02 12.88
CA VAL A 7 -1.17 4.89 13.26
C VAL A 7 -1.65 6.33 13.44
N SER A 8 -2.44 6.84 12.50
CA SER A 8 -3.03 8.18 12.57
C SER A 8 -3.95 8.33 13.78
N PHE A 9 -4.82 7.36 14.07
CA PHE A 9 -5.68 7.41 15.25
C PHE A 9 -4.86 7.43 16.54
N THR A 10 -3.81 6.62 16.63
CA THR A 10 -2.95 6.58 17.82
C THR A 10 -2.22 7.90 18.04
N PHE A 11 -1.60 8.47 17.00
CA PHE A 11 -0.85 9.73 17.11
C PHE A 11 -1.75 10.95 17.28
N MET A 12 -2.83 11.05 16.51
CA MET A 12 -3.66 12.25 16.45
C MET A 12 -4.74 12.28 17.54
N SER A 13 -5.20 11.12 18.02
CA SER A 13 -6.27 11.03 19.03
C SER A 13 -5.72 10.68 20.41
N TYR A 14 -4.98 9.57 20.55
CA TYR A 14 -4.55 9.11 21.87
C TYR A 14 -3.39 9.93 22.43
N ILE A 15 -2.30 10.08 21.66
CA ILE A 15 -1.09 10.78 22.12
C ILE A 15 -1.35 12.29 22.28
N LYS A 16 -2.02 12.91 21.30
CA LYS A 16 -2.37 14.34 21.37
C LYS A 16 -3.20 14.68 22.62
N ARG A 17 -4.19 13.86 22.99
CA ARG A 17 -5.06 14.11 24.16
C ARG A 17 -4.37 13.90 25.50
N LYS A 18 -3.39 12.99 25.59
CA LYS A 18 -2.70 12.66 26.85
C LYS A 18 -1.42 13.49 27.07
N TYR A 19 -0.74 13.89 25.99
CA TYR A 19 0.56 14.57 26.03
C TYR A 19 0.62 15.76 25.06
N GLU A 20 -0.32 16.69 25.19
CA GLU A 20 -0.49 17.79 24.22
C GLU A 20 0.78 18.68 24.07
N ALA A 21 1.38 19.09 25.19
CA ALA A 21 2.58 19.93 25.16
C ALA A 21 3.79 19.26 24.49
N TRP A 22 3.94 17.94 24.68
CA TRP A 22 4.98 17.16 24.00
C TRP A 22 4.66 17.02 22.51
N TRP A 23 3.41 16.71 22.19
CA TRP A 23 2.96 16.53 20.81
C TRP A 23 3.18 17.79 19.97
N GLN A 24 2.79 18.97 20.47
CA GLN A 24 2.98 20.25 19.77
C GLN A 24 4.47 20.55 19.50
N LYS A 25 5.35 20.22 20.45
CA LYS A 25 6.79 20.48 20.31
C LYS A 25 7.49 19.56 19.31
N TYR A 26 7.14 18.27 19.29
CA TYR A 26 7.91 17.25 18.57
C TYR A 26 7.24 16.74 17.29
N ASN A 27 5.94 16.97 17.06
CA ASN A 27 5.24 16.45 15.89
C ASN A 27 5.85 16.95 14.56
N TYR A 28 6.23 18.23 14.50
CA TYR A 28 6.86 18.79 13.31
C TYR A 28 8.24 18.16 13.05
N ILE A 29 9.07 18.03 14.09
CA ILE A 29 10.41 17.43 13.99
C ILE A 29 10.33 15.95 13.61
N LEU A 30 9.33 15.22 14.12
CA LEU A 30 9.09 13.83 13.74
C LEU A 30 8.73 13.73 12.25
N SER A 31 7.82 14.57 11.77
CA SER A 31 7.42 14.58 10.36
C SER A 31 8.58 14.92 9.42
N THR A 32 9.39 15.92 9.76
CA THR A 32 10.56 16.28 8.96
C THR A 32 11.64 15.20 9.03
N GLY A 33 11.81 14.56 10.19
CA GLY A 33 12.71 13.41 10.38
C GLY A 33 12.30 12.19 9.55
N LEU A 34 11.00 11.87 9.49
CA LEU A 34 10.49 10.78 8.64
C LEU A 34 10.73 11.08 7.15
N ASN A 35 10.47 12.31 6.71
CA ASN A 35 10.71 12.71 5.32
C ASN A 35 12.21 12.66 4.95
N ALA A 36 13.08 13.17 5.83
CA ALA A 36 14.52 13.06 5.65
C ALA A 36 14.98 11.60 5.66
N GLY A 37 14.42 10.77 6.53
CA GLY A 37 14.68 9.33 6.60
C GLY A 37 14.39 8.62 5.29
N ILE A 38 13.27 8.93 4.62
CA ILE A 38 12.95 8.37 3.29
C ILE A 38 14.03 8.74 2.27
N ALA A 39 14.48 10.00 2.26
CA ALA A 39 15.55 10.44 1.36
C ALA A 39 16.87 9.70 1.63
N PHE A 40 17.27 9.56 2.89
CA PHE A 40 18.47 8.80 3.27
C PHE A 40 18.34 7.31 2.94
N SER A 41 17.21 6.68 3.23
CA SER A 41 16.95 5.28 2.89
C SER A 41 17.05 5.03 1.39
N SER A 42 16.58 5.97 0.56
CA SER A 42 16.67 5.87 -0.89
C SER A 42 18.13 5.82 -1.36
N ILE A 43 18.99 6.67 -0.79
CA ILE A 43 20.44 6.67 -1.08
C ILE A 43 21.07 5.34 -0.66
N ILE A 44 20.75 4.85 0.54
CA ILE A 44 21.30 3.59 1.06
C ILE A 44 20.88 2.40 0.17
N ILE A 45 19.60 2.31 -0.19
CA ILE A 45 19.07 1.24 -1.04
C ILE A 45 19.73 1.27 -2.43
N PHE A 46 19.95 2.46 -2.99
CA PHE A 46 20.63 2.62 -4.26
C PHE A 46 22.02 1.96 -4.25
N PHE A 47 22.86 2.28 -3.25
CA PHE A 47 24.20 1.70 -3.17
C PHE A 47 24.19 0.22 -2.77
N ALA A 48 23.26 -0.20 -1.93
CA ALA A 48 23.20 -1.58 -1.44
C ALA A 48 22.69 -2.58 -2.49
N VAL A 49 21.74 -2.18 -3.33
CA VAL A 49 21.01 -3.10 -4.23
C VAL A 49 21.07 -2.69 -5.70
N MET A 50 21.05 -1.40 -6.03
CA MET A 50 20.93 -0.93 -7.42
C MET A 50 22.26 -0.66 -8.11
N TYR A 51 23.32 -0.36 -7.35
CA TYR A 51 24.61 0.06 -7.92
C TYR A 51 25.32 -1.05 -8.71
N HIS A 52 25.14 -2.31 -8.31
CA HIS A 52 25.59 -3.47 -9.08
C HIS A 52 24.39 -4.37 -9.36
N ALA A 53 24.24 -4.81 -10.61
CA ALA A 53 23.21 -5.75 -10.98
C ALA A 53 23.40 -7.08 -10.21
N LYS A 54 22.44 -7.39 -9.34
CA LYS A 54 22.38 -8.64 -8.59
C LYS A 54 20.95 -9.13 -8.52
N ASP A 55 20.73 -10.37 -8.93
CA ASP A 55 19.43 -11.01 -8.81
C ASP A 55 19.17 -11.42 -7.36
N ILE A 56 18.14 -10.81 -6.76
CA ILE A 56 17.68 -11.12 -5.40
C ILE A 56 16.28 -11.71 -5.52
N ASN A 57 16.17 -13.02 -5.30
CA ASN A 57 14.88 -13.70 -5.16
C ASN A 57 14.48 -13.71 -3.68
N TRP A 58 13.41 -12.98 -3.35
CA TRP A 58 12.84 -12.93 -2.00
C TRP A 58 11.34 -12.69 -2.10
N TRP A 59 10.61 -12.94 -1.00
CA TRP A 59 9.15 -12.87 -0.94
C TRP A 59 8.55 -11.59 -1.54
N GLY A 60 9.14 -10.41 -1.28
CA GLY A 60 8.59 -9.15 -1.82
C GLY A 60 8.70 -8.99 -3.33
N ASN A 61 9.62 -9.73 -3.98
CA ASN A 61 9.72 -9.79 -5.44
C ASN A 61 8.81 -10.87 -6.04
N THR A 62 8.41 -11.89 -5.28
CA THR A 62 7.61 -13.02 -5.80
C THR A 62 6.12 -12.90 -5.50
N VAL A 63 5.74 -12.32 -4.36
CA VAL A 63 4.36 -12.32 -3.83
C VAL A 63 3.33 -11.72 -4.79
N MET A 64 3.73 -10.73 -5.60
CA MET A 64 2.83 -10.09 -6.58
C MET A 64 2.36 -11.06 -7.66
N TYR A 65 3.14 -12.11 -7.95
CA TYR A 65 2.83 -13.12 -8.95
C TYR A 65 2.09 -14.34 -8.37
N GLU A 66 2.08 -14.50 -7.03
CA GLU A 66 1.46 -15.65 -6.36
C GLU A 66 -0.06 -15.51 -6.17
N GLY A 67 -0.60 -14.29 -6.29
CA GLY A 67 -2.03 -14.01 -6.18
C GLY A 67 -2.82 -14.24 -7.48
N MET A 68 -4.16 -14.26 -7.38
CA MET A 68 -5.04 -14.31 -8.56
C MET A 68 -4.82 -13.11 -9.50
N ASP A 69 -4.47 -11.95 -8.95
CA ASP A 69 -4.09 -10.76 -9.72
C ASP A 69 -2.84 -11.02 -10.59
N GLY A 70 -1.88 -11.78 -10.08
CA GLY A 70 -0.67 -12.18 -10.81
C GLY A 70 -0.93 -13.25 -11.87
N SER A 71 -1.90 -14.14 -11.62
CA SER A 71 -2.36 -15.14 -12.58
C SER A 71 -3.26 -14.56 -13.68
N MET A 72 -3.66 -13.28 -13.59
CA MET A 72 -4.64 -12.64 -14.48
C MET A 72 -5.95 -13.43 -14.60
N THR A 73 -6.31 -14.16 -13.54
CA THR A 73 -7.53 -14.95 -13.48
C THR A 73 -8.50 -14.30 -12.50
N GLY A 74 -9.76 -14.18 -12.89
CA GLY A 74 -10.82 -13.75 -11.98
C GLY A 74 -11.15 -14.87 -11.01
N TRP A 75 -11.49 -14.53 -9.76
CA TRP A 75 -12.01 -15.50 -8.79
C TRP A 75 -13.27 -16.19 -9.34
N LEU A 76 -14.15 -15.41 -9.99
CA LEU A 76 -15.40 -15.88 -10.58
C LEU A 76 -15.28 -15.88 -12.10
N ASN A 77 -15.88 -16.89 -12.74
CA ASN A 77 -15.89 -16.97 -14.19
C ASN A 77 -17.17 -16.32 -14.72
N ALA A 78 -17.02 -15.21 -15.44
CA ALA A 78 -18.12 -14.41 -15.98
C ALA A 78 -19.14 -15.22 -16.81
N THR A 79 -18.69 -16.28 -17.50
CA THR A 79 -19.59 -17.11 -18.33
C THR A 79 -20.51 -18.06 -17.55
N VAL A 80 -20.15 -18.42 -16.31
CA VAL A 80 -20.93 -19.35 -15.47
C VAL A 80 -21.58 -18.68 -14.27
N ASP A 81 -20.95 -17.63 -13.72
CA ASP A 81 -21.38 -16.99 -12.48
C ASP A 81 -22.18 -15.70 -12.71
N ALA A 82 -22.05 -15.06 -13.88
CA ALA A 82 -22.85 -13.88 -14.20
C ALA A 82 -24.17 -14.31 -14.87
N PRO A 83 -25.32 -13.71 -14.49
CA PRO A 83 -26.55 -13.91 -15.24
C PRO A 83 -26.32 -13.49 -16.70
N ASP A 84 -26.72 -14.35 -17.65
CA ASP A 84 -26.51 -14.21 -19.10
C ASP A 84 -25.03 -14.26 -19.59
N GLY A 85 -24.09 -14.64 -18.72
CA GLY A 85 -22.70 -14.93 -19.09
C GLY A 85 -21.81 -13.70 -19.35
N TYR A 86 -22.27 -12.49 -19.03
CA TYR A 86 -21.47 -11.28 -19.18
C TYR A 86 -21.82 -10.17 -18.16
N PHE A 87 -20.85 -9.29 -17.91
CA PHE A 87 -21.01 -8.10 -17.08
C PHE A 87 -21.45 -6.89 -17.92
N GLY A 88 -22.55 -6.24 -17.51
CA GLY A 88 -23.03 -4.99 -18.11
C GLY A 88 -24.55 -4.93 -18.31
N PRO A 89 -25.07 -3.76 -18.75
CA PRO A 89 -26.47 -3.60 -19.09
C PRO A 89 -26.92 -4.62 -20.14
N ARG A 90 -28.18 -5.05 -20.02
CA ARG A 90 -28.73 -6.03 -20.94
C ARG A 90 -28.89 -5.42 -22.32
N ILE A 91 -28.60 -6.21 -23.36
CA ILE A 91 -28.91 -5.85 -24.73
C ILE A 91 -30.39 -5.44 -24.80
N GLY A 92 -30.65 -4.20 -25.18
CA GLY A 92 -32.00 -3.62 -25.24
C GLY A 92 -32.47 -2.82 -24.02
N HIS A 93 -31.67 -2.73 -22.95
CA HIS A 93 -31.91 -1.85 -21.79
C HIS A 93 -30.76 -0.84 -21.64
N PHE A 94 -30.56 -0.02 -22.66
CA PHE A 94 -29.69 1.16 -22.58
C PHE A 94 -30.57 2.41 -22.38
N PRO A 95 -30.11 3.44 -21.63
CA PRO A 95 -30.84 4.69 -21.48
C PRO A 95 -30.99 5.47 -22.79
#